data_AF-A0AAN7HZ44-F1
#
_entry.id   AF-A0AAN7HZ44-F1
#
_cell.length_a   1.000
_cell.length_b   1.000
_cell.length_c   1.000
_cell.angle_alpha   90.00
_cell.angle_beta   90.00
_cell.angle_gamma   90.00
#
_symmetry.space_group_name_H-M   'P 1'
#
loop_
_entity.id
_entity.type
_entity.pdbx_description
1 polymer ?
#
loop_
_entity_poly.entity_id
_entity_poly.type
_entity_poly.pdbx_seq_one_letter_code
_entity_poly.pdbx_strand_id
1 'polypeptide(L)'
;MFDDVLVSVLIANHNSDPFSPATGVLQGSVLSPHLYSLYINSLPAVLRAAVNRGTMVSPPGMHPVHINSLLFADDVAIFGSRTDVQTMLDVASDHSFSLGYRWKPSKCAVLCAPTASTRHPLSLYGEPLPVVEEFTYLGMPFRYKGLYAPGILNLRASGAIKTMALLNSVGVNRNGFSLLLCARLYKSFIRPKLEYGLAISHLSFRDFKALDALQNRLVGMFVGSTWYNVAKHLTCIPSMKHRYNVLATRYALRADTLPDDCLLVLLRRGLLYTRLDRFICQNPLYLTLPDPPPFTTAGLTEVFDSYWQDQVDHQLAAAAVSGTQTLLRACRRSVSRPDPILYLPIGRSARSRLVRWRLGRFTNMREECPCVMGDFISRNHFLTCRALDRTLLDALPVAPPGIHRIDYALNCLPVKASDGPPSYWSALLALLHAIDCLVHPLAVIPADLDSGLLWFSAR
;
A
#
# COMPACT_ATOMS: atom_id res chain seq x y z
N MET A 1 17.50 32.94 8.94
CA MET A 1 16.59 32.14 8.07
C MET A 1 15.32 32.91 7.74
N PHE A 2 14.87 33.83 8.62
CA PHE A 2 13.69 34.68 8.36
C PHE A 2 14.05 36.16 8.12
N ASP A 3 15.33 36.52 8.22
CA ASP A 3 15.85 37.85 7.90
C ASP A 3 15.97 38.04 6.38
N ASP A 4 15.74 39.26 5.91
CA ASP A 4 15.86 39.68 4.50
C ASP A 4 15.02 38.88 3.49
N VAL A 5 13.85 38.40 3.93
CA VAL A 5 12.94 37.65 3.06
C VAL A 5 12.11 38.60 2.23
N LEU A 6 12.13 38.40 0.91
CA LEU A 6 11.25 39.07 -0.04
C LEU A 6 10.34 38.04 -0.73
N VAL A 7 9.06 38.40 -0.87
CA VAL A 7 8.04 37.59 -1.54
C VAL A 7 7.49 38.38 -2.72
N SER A 8 7.20 37.68 -3.82
CA SER A 8 6.50 38.22 -4.99
C SER A 8 5.32 37.32 -5.36
N VAL A 9 4.26 37.91 -5.90
CA VAL A 9 3.07 37.18 -6.35
C VAL A 9 3.15 36.96 -7.86
N LEU A 10 3.01 35.70 -8.30
CA LEU A 10 2.94 35.33 -9.72
C LEU A 10 1.49 35.15 -10.15
N ILE A 11 0.99 36.02 -11.05
CA ILE A 11 -0.35 35.92 -11.64
C ILE A 11 -0.20 35.90 -13.16
N ALA A 12 -0.70 34.85 -13.81
CA ALA A 12 -0.65 34.71 -15.27
C ALA A 12 0.74 34.97 -15.89
N ASN A 13 1.80 34.43 -15.27
CA ASN A 13 3.21 34.64 -15.63
C ASN A 13 3.77 36.07 -15.41
N HIS A 14 3.05 36.95 -14.72
CA HIS A 14 3.55 38.26 -14.29
C HIS A 14 3.86 38.26 -12.79
N ASN A 15 5.03 38.78 -12.42
CA ASN A 15 5.42 38.96 -11.03
C ASN A 15 5.05 40.36 -10.53
N SER A 16 4.61 40.45 -9.28
CA SER A 16 4.56 41.71 -8.54
C SER A 16 5.97 42.21 -8.20
N ASP A 17 6.06 43.48 -7.79
CA ASP A 17 7.24 43.95 -7.08
C ASP A 17 7.45 43.11 -5.79
N PRO A 18 8.71 42.83 -5.41
CA PRO A 18 9.00 42.11 -4.17
C PRO A 18 8.62 42.94 -2.93
N PHE A 19 8.10 42.28 -1.90
CA PHE A 19 7.79 42.89 -0.61
C PHE A 19 8.22 42.00 0.55
N SER A 20 8.52 42.59 1.70
CA SER A 20 8.86 41.85 2.91
C SER A 20 7.58 41.38 3.63
N PRO A 21 7.44 40.09 3.95
CA PRO A 21 6.26 39.59 4.65
C PRO A 21 6.28 40.07 6.12
N ALA A 22 5.21 40.76 6.55
CA ALA A 22 5.10 41.28 7.92
C ALA A 22 4.63 40.23 8.94
N THR A 23 3.87 39.22 8.51
CA THR A 23 3.29 38.19 9.38
C THR A 23 3.38 36.80 8.77
N GLY A 24 3.48 35.80 9.64
CA GLY A 24 3.49 34.40 9.27
C GLY A 24 4.89 33.79 9.19
N VAL A 25 4.92 32.46 9.12
CA VAL A 25 6.12 31.67 8.93
C VAL A 25 6.21 31.22 7.47
N LEU A 26 7.43 31.10 6.94
CA LEU A 26 7.67 30.71 5.55
C LEU A 26 7.30 29.25 5.30
N GLN A 27 6.40 29.01 4.35
CA GLN A 27 6.10 27.64 3.91
C GLN A 27 7.32 27.05 3.20
N GLY A 28 7.72 25.85 3.62
CA GLY A 28 8.93 25.16 3.11
C GLY A 28 10.18 25.38 3.96
N SER A 29 10.18 26.32 4.92
CA SER A 29 11.27 26.42 5.90
C SER A 29 11.19 25.29 6.93
N VAL A 30 12.35 24.72 7.26
CA VAL A 30 12.49 23.62 8.24
C VAL A 30 12.08 24.06 9.66
N LEU A 31 12.23 25.34 9.99
CA LEU A 31 11.90 25.89 11.31
C LEU A 31 10.42 26.25 11.46
N SER A 32 9.72 26.55 10.35
CA SER A 32 8.35 27.04 10.38
C SER A 32 7.36 26.13 11.13
N PRO A 33 7.38 24.79 10.99
CA PRO A 33 6.49 23.92 11.76
C PRO A 33 6.71 24.04 13.27
N HIS A 34 7.96 24.14 13.72
CA HIS A 34 8.28 24.26 15.13
C HIS A 34 7.86 25.62 15.70
N LEU A 35 8.14 26.70 14.98
CA LEU A 35 7.70 28.05 15.34
C LEU A 35 6.17 28.15 15.42
N TYR A 36 5.46 27.53 14.47
CA TYR A 36 4.01 27.44 14.53
C TYR A 36 3.53 26.67 15.76
N SER A 37 4.14 25.53 16.08
CA SER A 37 3.81 24.76 17.28
C SER A 37 3.99 25.58 18.55
N LEU A 38 5.05 26.39 18.67
CA LEU A 38 5.26 27.30 19.78
C LEU A 38 4.19 28.39 19.84
N TYR A 39 3.88 28.99 18.69
CA TYR A 39 2.88 30.05 18.57
C TYR A 39 1.49 29.60 19.03
N ILE A 40 1.05 28.39 18.66
CA ILE A 40 -0.30 27.90 19.01
C ILE A 40 -0.37 27.18 20.37
N ASN A 41 0.78 26.95 21.04
CA ASN A 41 0.90 26.03 22.19
C ASN A 41 0.06 26.39 23.42
N SER A 42 -0.38 27.64 23.56
CA SER A 42 -1.27 28.08 24.65
C SER A 42 -2.71 27.60 24.48
N LEU A 43 -3.16 27.32 23.24
CA LEU A 43 -4.55 26.97 22.94
C LEU A 43 -5.05 25.73 23.71
N PRO A 44 -4.32 24.59 23.74
CA PRO A 44 -4.78 23.42 24.49
C PRO A 44 -4.97 23.69 25.97
N ALA A 45 -4.15 24.55 26.58
CA ALA A 45 -4.23 24.85 28.00
C ALA A 45 -5.50 25.64 28.34
N VAL A 46 -5.81 26.68 27.56
CA VAL A 46 -7.04 27.48 27.75
C VAL A 46 -8.30 26.66 27.46
N LEU A 47 -8.28 25.79 26.45
CA LEU A 47 -9.40 24.88 26.16
C LEU A 47 -9.64 23.91 27.32
N ARG A 48 -8.59 23.29 27.88
CA ARG A 48 -8.71 22.39 29.04
C ARG A 48 -9.24 23.09 30.29
N ALA A 49 -8.84 24.34 30.51
CA ALA A 49 -9.31 25.13 31.65
C ALA A 49 -10.78 25.56 31.52
N ALA A 50 -11.30 25.67 30.30
CA ALA A 50 -12.67 26.11 30.03
C ALA A 50 -13.72 25.05 30.39
N VAL A 51 -13.38 23.76 30.27
CA VAL A 51 -14.31 22.65 30.47
C VAL A 51 -13.63 21.49 31.20
N ASN A 52 -14.16 21.17 32.37
CA ASN A 52 -13.55 20.20 33.29
C ASN A 52 -14.44 18.96 33.45
N ARG A 53 -15.71 19.01 33.02
CA ARG A 53 -16.70 17.95 33.25
C ARG A 53 -16.92 17.17 31.94
N GLY A 54 -16.78 15.84 31.98
CA GLY A 54 -17.14 14.93 30.87
C GLY A 54 -15.99 14.44 29.97
N THR A 55 -14.76 14.94 30.15
CA THR A 55 -13.58 14.64 29.31
C THR A 55 -12.39 14.08 30.10
N MET A 56 -12.65 13.65 31.33
CA MET A 56 -11.64 13.21 32.28
C MET A 56 -11.26 11.75 32.05
N VAL A 57 -9.96 11.48 31.95
CA VAL A 57 -9.37 10.15 31.91
C VAL A 57 -8.55 9.97 33.18
N SER A 58 -8.75 8.86 33.89
CA SER A 58 -8.07 8.58 35.16
C SER A 58 -7.23 7.30 35.04
N PRO A 59 -5.99 7.38 34.51
CA PRO A 59 -5.09 6.23 34.48
C PRO A 59 -4.71 5.78 35.90
N PRO A 60 -4.57 4.46 36.17
CA PRO A 60 -4.08 3.96 37.44
C PRO A 60 -2.72 4.59 37.81
N GLY A 61 -2.62 5.12 39.03
CA GLY A 61 -1.39 5.74 39.53
C GLY A 61 -1.09 7.15 39.02
N MET A 62 -1.99 7.76 38.24
CA MET A 62 -1.85 9.14 37.76
C MET A 62 -3.03 10.01 38.20
N HIS A 63 -2.79 11.33 38.31
CA HIS A 63 -3.88 12.28 38.50
C HIS A 63 -4.82 12.29 37.29
N PRO A 64 -6.12 12.56 37.48
CA PRO A 64 -7.06 12.66 36.37
C PRO A 64 -6.62 13.72 35.35
N VAL A 65 -6.64 13.36 34.07
CA VAL A 65 -6.25 14.23 32.96
C VAL A 65 -7.49 14.57 32.14
N HIS A 66 -7.74 15.87 31.95
CA HIS A 66 -8.81 16.34 31.06
C HIS A 66 -8.32 16.36 29.61
N ILE A 67 -9.01 15.64 28.73
CA ILE A 67 -8.71 15.59 27.30
C ILE A 67 -9.95 16.01 26.53
N ASN A 68 -9.99 17.26 26.08
CA ASN A 68 -11.14 17.84 25.37
C ASN A 68 -10.80 18.35 23.96
N SER A 69 -9.53 18.26 23.57
CA SER A 69 -9.02 18.76 22.31
C SER A 69 -7.85 17.92 21.77
N LEU A 70 -7.77 17.81 20.45
CA LEU A 70 -6.65 17.25 19.68
C LEU A 70 -6.20 18.27 18.66
N LEU A 71 -4.89 18.53 18.60
CA LEU A 71 -4.31 19.52 17.69
C LEU A 71 -3.27 18.85 16.80
N PHE A 72 -3.34 19.15 15.51
CA PHE A 72 -2.30 18.82 14.55
C PHE A 72 -2.14 20.00 13.59
N ALA A 73 -1.09 20.80 13.79
CA ALA A 73 -0.96 22.10 13.13
C ALA A 73 -2.23 22.96 13.32
N ASP A 74 -2.86 23.42 12.23
CA ASP A 74 -4.11 24.19 12.21
C ASP A 74 -5.38 23.34 12.33
N ASP A 75 -5.26 22.01 12.16
CA ASP A 75 -6.38 21.09 12.33
C ASP A 75 -6.63 20.81 13.83
N VAL A 76 -7.64 21.48 14.39
CA VAL A 76 -8.08 21.32 15.78
C VAL A 76 -9.42 20.60 15.87
N ALA A 77 -9.47 19.54 16.66
CA ALA A 77 -10.70 18.85 17.03
C ALA A 77 -11.01 19.09 18.50
N ILE A 78 -12.22 19.56 18.82
CA ILE A 78 -12.73 19.71 20.19
C ILE A 78 -13.94 18.81 20.40
N PHE A 79 -14.12 18.28 21.61
CA PHE A 79 -15.18 17.33 21.91
C PHE A 79 -15.63 17.42 23.37
N GLY A 80 -16.93 17.21 23.59
CA GLY A 80 -17.60 17.35 24.88
C GLY A 80 -19.12 17.36 24.68
N SER A 81 -19.86 17.79 25.71
CA SER A 81 -21.28 18.08 25.53
C SER A 81 -21.47 19.30 24.61
N ARG A 82 -22.70 19.54 24.12
CA ARG A 82 -22.97 20.70 23.25
C ARG A 82 -22.58 22.03 23.91
N THR A 83 -22.89 22.19 25.20
CA THR A 83 -22.55 23.39 25.98
C THR A 83 -21.05 23.54 26.11
N ASP A 84 -20.34 22.45 26.43
CA ASP A 84 -18.88 22.45 26.55
C ASP A 84 -18.20 22.86 25.25
N VAL A 85 -18.66 22.31 24.13
CA VAL A 85 -18.11 22.61 22.81
C VAL A 85 -18.36 24.07 22.44
N GLN A 86 -19.53 24.64 22.74
CA GLN A 86 -19.77 26.07 22.50
C GLN A 86 -18.83 26.94 23.35
N THR A 87 -18.69 26.66 24.65
CA THR A 87 -17.75 27.39 25.52
C THR A 87 -16.32 27.30 24.99
N MET A 88 -15.89 26.14 24.51
CA MET A 88 -14.57 25.98 23.89
C MET A 88 -14.43 26.74 22.57
N LEU A 89 -15.49 26.85 21.75
CA LEU A 89 -15.49 27.68 20.54
C LEU A 89 -15.34 29.17 20.88
N ASP A 90 -16.01 29.64 21.93
CA ASP A 90 -15.91 31.02 22.39
C ASP A 90 -14.48 31.32 22.87
N VAL A 91 -13.90 30.44 23.69
CA VAL A 91 -12.49 30.54 24.13
C VAL A 91 -11.51 30.47 22.95
N ALA A 92 -11.76 29.60 21.97
CA ALA A 92 -10.93 29.51 20.77
C ALA A 92 -11.02 30.77 19.90
N SER A 93 -12.18 31.45 19.90
CA SER A 93 -12.38 32.74 19.26
C SER A 93 -11.58 33.83 19.97
N ASP A 94 -11.68 33.94 21.29
CA ASP A 94 -10.95 34.94 22.07
C ASP A 94 -9.42 34.75 21.96
N HIS A 95 -8.97 33.51 22.02
CA HIS A 95 -7.56 33.15 21.81
C HIS A 95 -7.06 33.50 20.40
N SER A 96 -7.92 33.38 19.38
CA SER A 96 -7.55 33.76 18.01
C SER A 96 -7.32 35.27 17.88
N PHE A 97 -8.16 36.08 18.55
CA PHE A 97 -7.99 37.53 18.58
C PHE A 97 -6.74 37.95 19.33
N SER A 98 -6.40 37.28 20.45
CA SER A 98 -5.23 37.63 21.26
C SER A 98 -3.91 37.31 20.56
N LEU A 99 -3.84 36.24 19.78
CA LEU A 99 -2.63 35.86 19.03
C LEU A 99 -2.59 36.42 17.60
N GLY A 100 -3.70 36.96 17.08
CA GLY A 100 -3.75 37.57 15.75
C GLY A 100 -3.90 36.56 14.60
N TYR A 101 -4.57 35.44 14.83
CA TYR A 101 -5.00 34.51 13.77
C TYR A 101 -6.52 34.45 13.69
N ARG A 102 -7.06 33.82 12.63
CA ARG A 102 -8.51 33.67 12.49
C ARG A 102 -8.87 32.28 11.99
N TRP A 103 -9.82 31.64 12.65
CA TRP A 103 -10.41 30.41 12.16
C TRP A 103 -11.24 30.67 10.89
N LYS A 104 -11.41 29.64 10.06
CA LYS A 104 -12.30 29.70 8.90
C LYS A 104 -13.54 28.84 9.18
N PRO A 105 -14.66 29.40 9.69
CA PRO A 105 -15.85 28.64 10.04
C PRO A 105 -16.36 27.75 8.90
N SER A 106 -16.25 28.21 7.64
CA SER A 106 -16.65 27.43 6.46
C SER A 106 -15.84 26.15 6.21
N LYS A 107 -14.69 25.97 6.88
CA LYS A 107 -13.88 24.73 6.86
C LYS A 107 -14.10 23.87 8.11
N CYS A 108 -14.76 24.40 9.12
CA CYS A 108 -15.12 23.67 10.34
C CYS A 108 -16.41 22.86 10.11
N ALA A 109 -16.58 21.79 10.86
CA ALA A 109 -17.79 20.98 10.80
C ALA A 109 -18.10 20.37 12.18
N VAL A 110 -19.38 20.11 12.41
CA VAL A 110 -19.88 19.47 13.62
C VAL A 110 -20.32 18.06 13.31
N LEU A 111 -19.74 17.08 14.01
CA LEU A 111 -20.21 15.69 14.03
C LEU A 111 -21.01 15.47 15.31
N CYS A 112 -22.30 15.16 15.18
CA CYS A 112 -23.15 14.81 16.33
C CYS A 112 -24.11 13.66 16.00
N ALA A 113 -24.68 13.04 17.04
CA ALA A 113 -25.69 12.01 16.86
C ALA A 113 -26.91 12.60 16.09
N PRO A 114 -27.58 11.82 15.22
CA PRO A 114 -28.76 12.28 14.48
C PRO A 114 -29.91 12.76 15.39
N THR A 115 -29.98 12.20 16.61
CA THR A 115 -30.98 12.54 17.62
C THR A 115 -30.62 13.78 18.44
N ALA A 116 -29.42 14.34 18.28
CA ALA A 116 -29.03 15.55 18.97
C ALA A 116 -29.79 16.74 18.37
N SER A 117 -30.61 17.41 19.20
CA SER A 117 -31.36 18.60 18.80
C SER A 117 -30.43 19.64 18.15
N THR A 118 -30.79 20.07 16.93
CA THR A 118 -30.08 21.12 16.16
C THR A 118 -30.69 22.51 16.37
N ARG A 119 -31.67 22.66 17.29
CA ARG A 119 -32.37 23.92 17.54
C ARG A 119 -31.44 25.10 17.85
N HIS A 120 -30.27 24.83 18.44
CA HIS A 120 -29.21 25.81 18.65
C HIS A 120 -27.92 25.31 17.96
N PRO A 121 -27.61 25.79 16.74
CA PRO A 121 -26.38 25.42 16.07
C PRO A 121 -25.18 25.91 16.86
N LEU A 122 -24.11 25.13 16.88
CA LEU A 122 -22.83 25.62 17.38
C LEU A 122 -22.34 26.73 16.46
N SER A 123 -21.72 27.76 17.02
CA SER A 123 -21.26 28.92 16.25
C SER A 123 -19.84 29.31 16.62
N LEU A 124 -19.13 29.88 15.64
CA LEU A 124 -17.79 30.44 15.80
C LEU A 124 -17.79 31.84 15.17
N TYR A 125 -17.44 32.86 15.95
CA TYR A 125 -17.59 34.27 15.55
C TYR A 125 -19.04 34.66 15.19
N GLY A 126 -20.04 34.01 15.82
CA GLY A 126 -21.45 34.18 15.49
C GLY A 126 -21.89 33.51 14.19
N GLU A 127 -20.98 32.90 13.42
CA GLU A 127 -21.31 32.12 12.23
C GLU A 127 -21.68 30.68 12.62
N PRO A 128 -22.85 30.15 12.22
CA PRO A 128 -23.24 28.79 12.55
C PRO A 128 -22.38 27.77 11.80
N LEU A 129 -21.89 26.76 12.51
CA LEU A 129 -21.08 25.68 11.94
C LEU A 129 -21.96 24.60 11.30
N PRO A 130 -21.60 24.10 10.10
CA PRO A 130 -22.37 23.07 9.42
C PRO A 130 -22.32 21.75 10.19
N VAL A 131 -23.48 21.13 10.40
CA VAL A 131 -23.59 19.76 10.91
C VAL A 131 -23.47 18.80 9.73
N VAL A 132 -22.53 17.85 9.82
CA VAL A 132 -22.27 16.88 8.75
C VAL A 132 -22.38 15.46 9.29
N GLU A 133 -22.73 14.50 8.43
CA GLU A 133 -22.72 13.08 8.81
C GLU A 133 -21.29 12.53 8.90
N GLU A 134 -20.43 12.99 7.99
CA GLU A 134 -19.06 12.51 7.81
C GLU A 134 -18.10 13.69 7.59
N PHE A 135 -16.95 13.65 8.25
CA PHE A 135 -15.88 14.65 8.10
C PHE A 135 -14.53 13.95 7.96
N THR A 136 -13.66 14.47 7.08
CA THR A 136 -12.30 13.92 6.90
C THR A 136 -11.33 14.71 7.77
N TYR A 137 -10.87 14.09 8.86
CA TYR A 137 -9.87 14.65 9.78
C TYR A 137 -8.53 13.93 9.60
N LEU A 138 -7.44 14.67 9.34
CA LEU A 138 -6.10 14.12 9.07
C LEU A 138 -6.09 13.03 7.98
N GLY A 139 -6.93 13.24 6.97
CA GLY A 139 -7.10 12.30 5.88
C GLY A 139 -7.81 11.01 6.27
N MET A 140 -8.52 10.94 7.38
CA MET A 140 -9.31 9.78 7.82
C MET A 140 -10.79 10.16 7.97
N PRO A 141 -11.74 9.33 7.50
CA PRO A 141 -13.18 9.63 7.61
C PRO A 141 -13.71 9.35 9.02
N PHE A 142 -14.41 10.31 9.60
CA PHE A 142 -15.08 10.21 10.90
C PHE A 142 -16.56 10.47 10.76
N ARG A 143 -17.36 9.72 11.52
CA ARG A 143 -18.77 10.00 11.79
C ARG A 143 -18.96 10.19 13.30
N TYR A 144 -20.17 10.45 13.76
CA TYR A 144 -20.43 10.67 15.19
C TYR A 144 -20.02 9.50 16.12
N LYS A 145 -19.89 8.26 15.60
CA LYS A 145 -19.37 7.08 16.32
C LYS A 145 -17.84 6.92 16.25
N GLY A 146 -17.14 7.91 15.68
CA GLY A 146 -15.69 7.91 15.46
C GLY A 146 -15.31 7.46 14.05
N LEU A 147 -14.10 6.91 13.93
CA LEU A 147 -13.50 6.52 12.64
C LEU A 147 -14.41 5.56 11.84
N TYR A 148 -14.74 5.95 10.61
CA TYR A 148 -15.62 5.24 9.69
C TYR A 148 -14.81 4.45 8.65
N ALA A 149 -14.41 3.23 9.01
CA ALA A 149 -13.55 2.41 8.17
C ALA A 149 -14.03 2.15 6.72
N PRO A 150 -15.34 1.94 6.45
CA PRO A 150 -15.82 1.74 5.08
C PRO A 150 -15.57 2.94 4.14
N GLY A 151 -15.50 4.17 4.67
CA GLY A 151 -15.20 5.37 3.89
C GLY A 151 -13.76 5.45 3.38
N ILE A 152 -12.84 4.67 3.97
CA ILE A 152 -11.41 4.72 3.64
C ILE A 152 -11.17 4.32 2.19
N LEU A 153 -11.86 3.29 1.70
CA LEU A 153 -11.68 2.85 0.32
C LEU A 153 -12.00 3.97 -0.66
N ASN A 154 -13.13 4.65 -0.47
CA ASN A 154 -13.54 5.77 -1.33
C ASN A 154 -12.52 6.91 -1.28
N LEU A 155 -12.02 7.22 -0.08
CA LEU A 155 -11.03 8.27 0.12
C LEU A 155 -9.68 7.95 -0.54
N ARG A 156 -9.28 6.67 -0.61
CA ARG A 156 -8.00 6.27 -1.23
C ARG A 156 -8.08 5.97 -2.72
N ALA A 157 -9.22 5.45 -3.20
CA ALA A 157 -9.35 4.92 -4.54
C ALA A 157 -9.06 5.96 -5.62
N SER A 158 -9.68 7.14 -5.54
CA SER A 158 -9.51 8.20 -6.54
C SER A 158 -8.04 8.63 -6.69
N GLY A 159 -7.37 8.91 -5.57
CA GLY A 159 -5.96 9.31 -5.57
C GLY A 159 -5.02 8.20 -6.06
N ALA A 160 -5.27 6.95 -5.66
CA ALA A 160 -4.47 5.80 -6.11
C ALA A 160 -4.64 5.55 -7.62
N ILE A 161 -5.88 5.61 -8.14
CA ILE A 161 -6.18 5.44 -9.57
C ILE A 161 -5.51 6.55 -10.40
N LYS A 162 -5.65 7.82 -9.99
CA LYS A 162 -5.01 8.94 -10.69
C LYS A 162 -3.48 8.81 -10.72
N THR A 163 -2.88 8.46 -9.58
CA THR A 163 -1.42 8.25 -9.50
C THR A 163 -0.99 7.08 -10.37
N MET A 164 -1.74 5.97 -10.37
CA MET A 164 -1.44 4.81 -11.21
C MET A 164 -1.59 5.12 -12.69
N ALA A 165 -2.58 5.93 -13.09
CA ALA A 165 -2.75 6.37 -14.46
C ALA A 165 -1.57 7.24 -14.93
N LEU A 166 -1.09 8.16 -14.09
CA LEU A 166 0.12 8.93 -14.35
C LEU A 166 1.35 8.02 -14.47
N LEU A 167 1.53 7.09 -13.55
CA LEU A 167 2.62 6.11 -13.64
C LEU A 167 2.52 5.29 -14.93
N ASN A 168 1.31 4.92 -15.32
CA ASN A 168 1.07 4.17 -16.54
C ASN A 168 1.50 4.96 -17.80
N SER A 169 1.22 6.26 -17.86
CA SER A 169 1.60 7.10 -19.00
C SER A 169 3.10 7.30 -19.13
N VAL A 170 3.86 7.27 -18.02
CA VAL A 170 5.32 7.42 -18.02
C VAL A 170 6.10 6.10 -18.16
N GLY A 171 5.41 4.98 -18.35
CA GLY A 171 6.05 3.69 -18.64
C GLY A 171 5.79 2.57 -17.63
N VAL A 172 5.01 2.79 -16.57
CA VAL A 172 4.55 1.72 -15.66
C VAL A 172 3.41 0.94 -16.31
N ASN A 173 3.73 0.30 -17.42
CA ASN A 173 2.82 -0.46 -18.28
C ASN A 173 3.56 -1.62 -18.95
N ARG A 174 2.81 -2.49 -19.63
CA ARG A 174 3.36 -3.72 -20.25
C ARG A 174 4.42 -3.49 -21.32
N ASN A 175 4.45 -2.30 -21.94
CA ASN A 175 5.33 -1.96 -23.05
C ASN A 175 6.52 -1.07 -22.61
N GLY A 176 6.44 -0.49 -21.42
CA GLY A 176 7.46 0.40 -20.86
C GLY A 176 8.51 -0.35 -20.04
N PHE A 177 8.52 -0.07 -18.74
CA PHE A 177 9.48 -0.59 -17.78
C PHE A 177 9.35 -2.10 -17.55
N SER A 178 10.40 -2.70 -16.99
CA SER A 178 10.37 -4.11 -16.59
C SER A 178 9.30 -4.35 -15.53
N LEU A 179 8.70 -5.55 -15.52
CA LEU A 179 7.68 -5.92 -14.53
C LEU A 179 8.16 -5.73 -13.09
N LEU A 180 9.45 -5.99 -12.82
CA LEU A 180 10.05 -5.76 -11.51
C LEU A 180 10.09 -4.29 -11.13
N LEU A 181 10.50 -3.41 -12.05
CA LEU A 181 10.52 -1.97 -11.82
C LEU A 181 9.09 -1.44 -11.64
N CYS A 182 8.14 -1.89 -12.47
CA CYS A 182 6.73 -1.53 -12.31
C CYS A 182 6.20 -1.90 -10.92
N ALA A 183 6.51 -3.11 -10.44
CA ALA A 183 6.11 -3.55 -9.11
C ALA A 183 6.79 -2.74 -7.99
N ARG A 184 8.06 -2.35 -8.15
CA ARG A 184 8.77 -1.48 -7.20
C ARG A 184 8.12 -0.09 -7.15
N LEU A 185 7.86 0.53 -8.30
CA LEU A 185 7.17 1.82 -8.38
C LEU A 185 5.76 1.76 -7.79
N TYR A 186 5.02 0.67 -8.03
CA TYR A 186 3.73 0.42 -7.37
C TYR A 186 3.86 0.36 -5.84
N LYS A 187 4.83 -0.40 -5.32
CA LYS A 187 5.10 -0.49 -3.87
C LYS A 187 5.55 0.85 -3.27
N SER A 188 6.28 1.67 -4.02
CA SER A 188 6.78 2.97 -3.54
C SER A 188 5.72 4.07 -3.58
N PHE A 189 4.91 4.17 -4.64
CA PHE A 189 4.03 5.32 -4.86
C PHE A 189 2.54 5.03 -4.64
N ILE A 190 2.09 3.80 -4.92
CA ILE A 190 0.67 3.44 -4.84
C ILE A 190 0.32 2.83 -3.49
N ARG A 191 1.16 1.94 -2.98
CA ARG A 191 0.89 1.24 -1.71
C ARG A 191 0.75 2.18 -0.51
N PRO A 192 1.59 3.21 -0.30
CA PRO A 192 1.38 4.15 0.80
C PRO A 192 0.00 4.84 0.74
N LYS A 193 -0.49 5.16 -0.47
CA LYS A 193 -1.81 5.76 -0.65
C LYS A 193 -2.94 4.81 -0.26
N LEU A 194 -2.82 3.52 -0.59
CA LEU A 194 -3.82 2.51 -0.20
C LEU A 194 -3.73 2.14 1.28
N GLU A 195 -2.52 2.16 1.85
CA GLU A 195 -2.23 1.68 3.19
C GLU A 195 -2.46 2.72 4.30
N TYR A 196 -2.49 4.01 3.96
CA TYR A 196 -2.64 5.08 4.94
C TYR A 196 -3.98 4.96 5.70
N GLY A 197 -3.85 4.77 7.02
CA GLY A 197 -4.96 4.59 7.94
C GLY A 197 -5.38 3.15 8.20
N LEU A 198 -4.88 2.16 7.44
CA LEU A 198 -5.32 0.76 7.59
C LEU A 198 -5.00 0.20 8.98
N ALA A 199 -3.85 0.55 9.57
CA ALA A 199 -3.39 0.02 10.85
C ALA A 199 -4.35 0.25 12.03
N ILE A 200 -5.16 1.32 11.97
CA ILE A 200 -6.07 1.75 13.04
C ILE A 200 -7.55 1.55 12.68
N SER A 201 -7.83 0.92 11.54
CA SER A 201 -9.17 0.83 10.95
C SER A 201 -9.76 -0.57 11.09
N HIS A 202 -11.00 -0.65 11.55
CA HIS A 202 -11.70 -1.93 11.64
C HIS A 202 -12.41 -2.25 10.32
N LEU A 203 -11.79 -3.11 9.51
CA LEU A 203 -12.27 -3.48 8.19
C LEU A 203 -12.97 -4.84 8.21
N SER A 204 -14.14 -4.90 7.58
CA SER A 204 -14.88 -6.14 7.36
C SER A 204 -14.27 -6.97 6.23
N PHE A 205 -14.70 -8.23 6.10
CA PHE A 205 -14.35 -9.07 4.96
C PHE A 205 -14.69 -8.42 3.61
N ARG A 206 -15.84 -7.72 3.54
CA ARG A 206 -16.29 -7.01 2.33
C ARG A 206 -15.32 -5.87 1.97
N ASP A 207 -14.83 -5.15 2.97
CA ASP A 207 -13.88 -4.05 2.76
C ASP A 207 -12.54 -4.57 2.24
N PHE A 208 -12.04 -5.69 2.79
CA PHE A 208 -10.82 -6.34 2.28
C PHE A 208 -10.99 -6.83 0.85
N LYS A 209 -12.14 -7.44 0.51
CA LYS A 209 -12.45 -7.86 -0.86
C LYS A 209 -12.45 -6.68 -1.82
N ALA A 210 -12.98 -5.53 -1.41
CA ALA A 210 -13.01 -4.33 -2.23
C ALA A 210 -11.62 -3.68 -2.37
N LEU A 211 -10.81 -3.65 -1.30
CA LEU A 211 -9.41 -3.22 -1.33
C LEU A 211 -8.56 -4.12 -2.25
N ASP A 212 -8.71 -5.43 -2.17
CA ASP A 212 -8.01 -6.36 -3.06
C ASP A 212 -8.50 -6.23 -4.51
N ALA A 213 -9.78 -5.98 -4.75
CA ALA A 213 -10.29 -5.69 -6.10
C ALA A 213 -9.65 -4.41 -6.68
N LEU A 214 -9.53 -3.35 -5.87
CA LEU A 214 -8.81 -2.13 -6.27
C LEU A 214 -7.34 -2.42 -6.55
N GLN A 215 -6.64 -3.14 -5.67
CA GLN A 215 -5.26 -3.55 -5.92
C GLN A 215 -5.12 -4.37 -7.21
N ASN A 216 -6.01 -5.32 -7.45
CA ASN A 216 -6.00 -6.14 -8.66
C ASN A 216 -6.21 -5.31 -9.93
N ARG A 217 -7.10 -4.31 -9.89
CA ARG A 217 -7.27 -3.35 -10.98
C ARG A 217 -5.99 -2.58 -11.24
N LEU A 218 -5.36 -2.02 -10.20
CA LEU A 218 -4.15 -1.19 -10.33
C LEU A 218 -2.95 -2.02 -10.81
N VAL A 219 -2.78 -3.25 -10.32
CA VAL A 219 -1.77 -4.19 -10.83
C VAL A 219 -2.07 -4.57 -12.27
N GLY A 220 -3.34 -4.84 -12.59
CA GLY A 220 -3.79 -5.12 -13.96
C GLY A 220 -3.44 -4.01 -14.96
N MET A 221 -3.42 -2.74 -14.54
CA MET A 221 -3.02 -1.61 -15.39
C MET A 221 -1.56 -1.72 -15.87
N PHE A 222 -0.62 -2.09 -14.99
CA PHE A 222 0.78 -2.20 -15.41
C PHE A 222 1.16 -3.56 -15.98
N VAL A 223 0.44 -4.60 -15.58
CA VAL A 223 0.59 -5.94 -16.18
C VAL A 223 0.00 -5.93 -17.59
N GLY A 224 -1.11 -5.24 -17.82
CA GLY A 224 -1.85 -5.25 -19.08
C GLY A 224 -2.63 -6.54 -19.33
N SER A 225 -3.04 -7.24 -18.25
CA SER A 225 -3.90 -8.43 -18.31
C SER A 225 -4.59 -8.71 -16.97
N THR A 226 -5.51 -9.67 -16.95
CA THR A 226 -6.20 -10.17 -15.75
C THR A 226 -5.35 -11.14 -14.91
N TRP A 227 -4.14 -11.47 -15.36
CA TRP A 227 -3.17 -12.32 -14.65
C TRP A 227 -2.46 -11.61 -13.49
N TYR A 228 -3.17 -10.71 -12.80
CA TYR A 228 -2.64 -9.92 -11.70
C TYR A 228 -2.23 -10.79 -10.50
N ASN A 229 -2.87 -11.94 -10.26
CA ASN A 229 -2.49 -12.83 -9.16
C ASN A 229 -1.11 -13.45 -9.38
N VAL A 230 -0.83 -13.91 -10.61
CA VAL A 230 0.49 -14.43 -10.99
C VAL A 230 1.51 -13.30 -10.92
N ALA A 231 1.20 -12.12 -11.47
CA ALA A 231 2.12 -10.98 -11.43
C ALA A 231 2.45 -10.53 -10.00
N LYS A 232 1.45 -10.47 -9.12
CA LYS A 232 1.65 -10.18 -7.69
C LYS A 232 2.59 -11.19 -7.04
N HIS A 233 2.39 -12.47 -7.32
CA HIS A 233 3.24 -13.55 -6.81
C HIS A 233 4.69 -13.42 -7.29
N LEU A 234 4.90 -13.31 -8.61
CA LEU A 234 6.24 -13.14 -9.20
C LEU A 234 6.98 -11.92 -8.64
N THR A 235 6.25 -10.87 -8.27
CA THR A 235 6.83 -9.58 -7.83
C THR A 235 6.78 -9.37 -6.32
N CYS A 236 6.33 -10.36 -5.55
CA CYS A 236 6.17 -10.28 -4.11
C CYS A 236 5.26 -9.12 -3.66
N ILE A 237 4.13 -8.91 -4.32
CA ILE A 237 3.09 -7.97 -3.90
C ILE A 237 2.04 -8.75 -3.09
N PRO A 238 2.02 -8.63 -1.76
CA PRO A 238 1.04 -9.33 -0.93
C PRO A 238 -0.37 -8.75 -1.07
N SER A 239 -1.37 -9.51 -0.63
CA SER A 239 -2.77 -9.06 -0.52
C SER A 239 -2.90 -7.85 0.42
N MET A 240 -3.97 -7.08 0.27
CA MET A 240 -4.25 -5.96 1.16
C MET A 240 -4.55 -6.44 2.59
N LYS A 241 -5.11 -7.64 2.75
CA LYS A 241 -5.34 -8.25 4.07
C LYS A 241 -4.03 -8.58 4.79
N HIS A 242 -3.06 -9.21 4.12
CA HIS A 242 -1.75 -9.50 4.71
C HIS A 242 -1.06 -8.20 5.17
N ARG A 243 -1.18 -7.14 4.36
CA ARG A 243 -0.58 -5.84 4.67
C ARG A 243 -1.23 -5.13 5.82
N TYR A 244 -2.55 -5.17 5.89
CA TYR A 244 -3.27 -4.74 7.08
C TYR A 244 -2.76 -5.47 8.33
N ASN A 245 -2.54 -6.78 8.26
CA ASN A 245 -1.99 -7.54 9.39
C ASN A 245 -0.61 -7.02 9.80
N VAL A 246 0.32 -6.90 8.85
CA VAL A 246 1.66 -6.34 9.12
C VAL A 246 1.59 -4.93 9.73
N LEU A 247 0.76 -4.06 9.18
CA LEU A 247 0.63 -2.68 9.65
C LEU A 247 0.00 -2.59 11.04
N ALA A 248 -1.05 -3.37 11.30
CA ALA A 248 -1.71 -3.44 12.60
C ALA A 248 -0.78 -4.04 13.66
N THR A 249 -0.09 -5.14 13.37
CA THR A 249 0.90 -5.75 14.27
C THR A 249 2.03 -4.78 14.61
N ARG A 250 2.59 -4.08 13.62
CA ARG A 250 3.62 -3.05 13.86
C ARG A 250 3.09 -1.90 14.71
N TYR A 251 1.84 -1.49 14.50
CA TYR A 251 1.22 -0.45 15.30
C TYR A 251 1.03 -0.88 16.76
N ALA A 252 0.63 -2.13 16.99
CA ALA A 252 0.49 -2.72 18.32
C ALA A 252 1.83 -2.72 19.08
N LEU A 253 2.87 -3.29 18.45
CA LEU A 253 4.21 -3.36 19.03
C LEU A 253 4.77 -1.96 19.34
N ARG A 254 4.53 -1.00 18.45
CA ARG A 254 4.94 0.39 18.70
C ARG A 254 4.19 0.98 19.89
N ALA A 255 2.90 0.69 20.04
CA ALA A 255 2.08 1.21 21.14
C ALA A 255 2.60 0.76 22.52
N ASP A 256 3.19 -0.44 22.62
CA ASP A 256 3.81 -0.95 23.86
C ASP A 256 5.14 -0.27 24.19
N THR A 257 5.78 0.39 23.22
CA THR A 257 7.06 1.12 23.40
C THR A 257 6.88 2.63 23.60
N LEU A 258 5.65 3.14 23.63
CA LEU A 258 5.40 4.56 23.79
C LEU A 258 5.66 5.01 25.24
N PRO A 259 6.14 6.26 25.43
CA PRO A 259 6.25 6.87 26.75
C PRO A 259 4.91 6.91 27.51
N ASP A 260 5.00 6.86 28.84
CA ASP A 260 3.83 6.84 29.74
C ASP A 260 2.93 8.07 29.65
N ASP A 261 3.51 9.22 29.28
CA ASP A 261 2.82 10.50 29.09
C ASP A 261 2.19 10.65 27.69
N CYS A 262 2.41 9.68 26.79
CA CYS A 262 1.78 9.69 25.48
C CYS A 262 0.26 9.51 25.60
N LEU A 263 -0.51 10.33 24.87
CA LEU A 263 -1.97 10.29 24.86
C LEU A 263 -2.54 8.86 24.66
N LEU A 264 -1.93 8.07 23.78
CA LEU A 264 -2.39 6.70 23.52
C LEU A 264 -2.23 5.80 24.75
N VAL A 265 -1.13 5.94 25.49
CA VAL A 265 -0.85 5.18 26.72
C VAL A 265 -1.78 5.62 27.83
N LEU A 266 -1.98 6.93 28.00
CA LEU A 266 -2.94 7.49 28.96
C LEU A 266 -4.36 6.96 28.71
N LEU A 267 -4.81 6.96 27.44
CA LEU A 267 -6.12 6.44 27.07
C LEU A 267 -6.23 4.94 27.28
N ARG A 268 -5.18 4.16 26.97
CA ARG A 268 -5.20 2.70 27.15
C ARG A 268 -5.23 2.28 28.61
N ARG A 269 -4.53 3.01 29.48
CA ARG A 269 -4.54 2.77 30.92
C ARG A 269 -5.84 3.26 31.58
N GLY A 270 -6.39 4.39 31.12
CA GLY A 270 -7.55 5.03 31.74
C GLY A 270 -8.91 4.59 31.19
N LEU A 271 -8.99 3.98 30.01
CA LEU A 271 -10.24 3.46 29.45
C LEU A 271 -10.32 1.95 29.65
N LEU A 272 -11.45 1.46 30.16
CA LEU A 272 -11.74 0.03 30.34
C LEU A 272 -11.64 -0.78 29.04
N TYR A 273 -11.73 -0.10 27.89
CA TYR A 273 -11.83 -0.77 26.61
C TYR A 273 -11.27 0.09 25.47
N THR A 274 -10.20 -0.37 24.82
CA THR A 274 -9.66 0.28 23.63
C THR A 274 -9.82 -0.56 22.36
N ARG A 275 -9.82 0.09 21.19
CA ARG A 275 -9.77 -0.63 19.91
C ARG A 275 -8.46 -1.40 19.72
N LEU A 276 -7.37 -0.95 20.36
CA LEU A 276 -6.09 -1.66 20.36
C LEU A 276 -6.30 -3.07 20.92
N ASP A 277 -6.85 -3.15 22.13
CA ASP A 277 -7.03 -4.44 22.82
C ASP A 277 -8.06 -5.34 22.11
N ARG A 278 -9.10 -4.76 21.49
CA ARG A 278 -10.13 -5.53 20.77
C ARG A 278 -9.71 -6.02 19.39
N PHE A 279 -9.11 -5.18 18.57
CA PHE A 279 -8.98 -5.48 17.13
C PHE A 279 -7.55 -5.61 16.66
N ILE A 280 -6.62 -4.94 17.35
CA ILE A 280 -5.21 -4.94 16.95
C ILE A 280 -4.51 -6.13 17.60
N CYS A 281 -4.76 -6.42 18.87
CA CYS A 281 -4.22 -7.61 19.55
C CYS A 281 -4.88 -8.92 19.08
N GLN A 282 -6.08 -8.87 18.51
CA GLN A 282 -6.73 -10.02 17.85
C GLN A 282 -6.23 -10.23 16.41
N ASN A 283 -5.24 -9.45 15.96
CA ASN A 283 -4.70 -9.64 14.62
C ASN A 283 -4.03 -11.02 14.50
N PRO A 284 -4.36 -11.84 13.48
CA PRO A 284 -3.77 -13.18 13.35
C PRO A 284 -2.25 -13.19 13.30
N LEU A 285 -1.61 -12.17 12.71
CA LEU A 285 -0.14 -12.08 12.68
C LEU A 285 0.44 -11.64 14.04
N TYR A 286 -0.29 -10.82 14.80
CA TYR A 286 0.14 -10.44 16.15
C TYR A 286 0.13 -11.67 17.07
N LEU A 287 -0.92 -12.50 16.97
CA LEU A 287 -1.07 -13.72 17.76
C LEU A 287 -0.04 -14.81 17.44
N THR A 288 0.65 -14.73 16.29
CA THR A 288 1.73 -15.66 15.92
C THR A 288 3.11 -15.18 16.38
N LEU A 289 3.22 -14.02 17.02
CA LEU A 289 4.50 -13.54 17.53
C LEU A 289 4.99 -14.43 18.69
N PRO A 290 6.31 -14.70 18.78
CA PRO A 290 6.87 -15.33 19.96
C PRO A 290 6.77 -14.41 21.19
N ASP A 291 6.82 -15.00 22.37
CA ASP A 291 6.85 -14.27 23.65
C ASP A 291 8.21 -14.51 24.34
N PRO A 292 9.07 -13.47 24.50
CA PRO A 292 8.87 -12.08 24.11
C PRO A 292 8.98 -11.85 22.58
N PRO A 293 8.37 -10.79 22.04
CA PRO A 293 8.45 -10.46 20.62
C PRO A 293 9.90 -10.12 20.20
N PRO A 294 10.29 -10.35 18.93
CA PRO A 294 11.64 -10.08 18.48
C PRO A 294 12.00 -8.60 18.62
N PHE A 295 13.12 -8.33 19.29
CA PHE A 295 13.60 -6.95 19.53
C PHE A 295 14.20 -6.30 18.28
N THR A 296 14.63 -7.10 17.28
CA THR A 296 15.28 -6.60 16.07
C THR A 296 14.29 -6.52 14.91
N THR A 297 14.48 -5.52 14.04
CA THR A 297 13.70 -5.40 12.79
C THR A 297 13.90 -6.62 11.88
N ALA A 298 15.08 -7.24 11.90
CA ALA A 298 15.36 -8.45 11.15
C ALA A 298 14.52 -9.63 11.65
N GLY A 299 14.48 -9.88 12.96
CA GLY A 299 13.68 -10.96 13.55
C GLY A 299 12.18 -10.77 13.30
N LEU A 300 11.67 -9.54 13.39
CA LEU A 300 10.27 -9.26 13.03
C LEU A 300 10.00 -9.51 11.53
N THR A 301 10.95 -9.19 10.66
CA THR A 301 10.80 -9.42 9.22
C THR A 301 10.74 -10.92 8.92
N GLU A 302 11.56 -11.73 9.57
CA GLU A 302 11.56 -13.18 9.44
C GLU A 302 10.21 -13.80 9.86
N VAL A 303 9.66 -13.38 11.00
CA VAL A 303 8.32 -13.84 11.44
C VAL A 303 7.24 -13.44 10.44
N PHE A 304 7.31 -12.21 9.91
CA PHE A 304 6.32 -11.72 8.95
C PHE A 304 6.40 -12.45 7.60
N ASP A 305 7.62 -12.75 7.15
CA ASP A 305 7.88 -13.52 5.93
C ASP A 305 7.43 -14.97 6.09
N SER A 306 7.69 -15.60 7.25
CA SER A 306 7.20 -16.95 7.56
C SER A 306 5.67 -17.00 7.54
N TYR A 307 5.02 -16.07 8.25
CA TYR A 307 3.56 -15.97 8.25
C TYR A 307 3.00 -15.76 6.85
N TRP A 308 3.67 -14.94 6.02
CA TRP A 308 3.24 -14.75 4.63
C TRP A 308 3.39 -16.03 3.80
N GLN A 309 4.51 -16.73 3.98
CA GLN A 309 4.80 -17.99 3.30
C GLN A 309 3.70 -19.02 3.61
N ASP A 310 3.33 -19.17 4.89
CA ASP A 310 2.25 -20.07 5.32
C ASP A 310 0.91 -19.72 4.65
N GLN A 311 0.55 -18.42 4.59
CA GLN A 311 -0.66 -17.97 3.90
C GLN A 311 -0.66 -18.33 2.41
N VAL A 312 0.49 -18.19 1.74
CA VAL A 312 0.63 -18.52 0.32
C VAL A 312 0.59 -20.02 0.10
N ASP A 313 1.22 -20.81 0.97
CA ASP A 313 1.17 -22.27 0.89
C ASP A 313 -0.25 -22.80 1.10
N HIS A 314 -1.00 -22.25 2.06
CA HIS A 314 -2.42 -22.55 2.22
C HIS A 314 -3.26 -22.18 0.98
N GLN A 315 -3.01 -21.01 0.38
CA GLN A 315 -3.69 -20.59 -0.85
C GLN A 315 -3.39 -21.57 -2.00
N LEU A 316 -2.12 -21.95 -2.18
CA LEU A 316 -1.70 -22.86 -3.24
C LEU A 316 -2.24 -24.28 -3.03
N ALA A 317 -2.30 -24.75 -1.79
CA ALA A 317 -2.90 -26.04 -1.45
C ALA A 317 -4.41 -26.05 -1.76
N ALA A 318 -5.16 -25.01 -1.36
CA ALA A 318 -6.58 -24.88 -1.68
C ALA A 318 -6.84 -24.76 -3.20
N ALA A 319 -5.96 -24.06 -3.92
CA ALA A 319 -6.01 -23.99 -5.38
C ALA A 319 -5.73 -25.34 -6.03
N ALA A 320 -4.88 -26.19 -5.43
CA ALA A 320 -4.60 -27.53 -5.92
C ALA A 320 -5.81 -28.46 -5.78
N VAL A 321 -6.47 -28.44 -4.62
CA VAL A 321 -7.70 -29.22 -4.37
C VAL A 321 -8.84 -28.80 -5.30
N SER A 322 -9.03 -27.49 -5.51
CA SER A 322 -10.11 -26.97 -6.35
C SER A 322 -9.84 -27.02 -7.85
N GLY A 323 -8.64 -27.44 -8.27
CA GLY A 323 -8.25 -27.42 -9.68
C GLY A 323 -8.12 -26.01 -10.28
N THR A 324 -8.00 -24.97 -9.45
CA THR A 324 -7.96 -23.57 -9.90
C THR A 324 -6.53 -23.00 -9.88
N GLN A 325 -6.36 -21.78 -10.42
CA GLN A 325 -5.10 -21.01 -10.39
C GLN A 325 -3.87 -21.76 -10.93
N THR A 326 -4.03 -22.54 -12.00
CA THR A 326 -2.98 -23.37 -12.61
C THR A 326 -1.66 -22.63 -12.85
N LEU A 327 -1.70 -21.41 -13.39
CA LEU A 327 -0.49 -20.61 -13.63
C LEU A 327 0.19 -20.14 -12.34
N LEU A 328 -0.58 -19.84 -11.30
CA LEU A 328 -0.01 -19.48 -10.01
C LEU A 328 0.69 -20.68 -9.38
N ARG A 329 0.06 -21.86 -9.42
CA ARG A 329 0.62 -23.13 -8.94
C ARG A 329 1.90 -23.55 -9.67
N ALA A 330 2.06 -23.11 -10.91
CA ALA A 330 3.26 -23.37 -11.70
C ALA A 330 4.46 -22.49 -11.29
N CYS A 331 4.23 -21.38 -10.59
CA CYS A 331 5.29 -20.49 -10.10
C CYS A 331 6.04 -21.07 -8.89
N ARG A 332 7.22 -20.53 -8.62
CA ARG A 332 8.00 -20.88 -7.41
C ARG A 332 7.21 -20.52 -6.17
N ARG A 333 7.19 -21.38 -5.14
CA ARG A 333 6.40 -21.16 -3.91
C ARG A 333 6.90 -20.05 -2.99
N SER A 334 8.19 -19.71 -3.08
CA SER A 334 8.85 -18.75 -2.19
C SER A 334 8.31 -17.33 -2.36
N VAL A 335 8.01 -16.67 -1.24
CA VAL A 335 7.53 -15.27 -1.19
C VAL A 335 8.59 -14.26 -0.74
N SER A 336 9.73 -14.73 -0.24
CA SER A 336 10.79 -13.89 0.33
C SER A 336 11.46 -12.99 -0.70
N ARG A 337 11.46 -13.39 -1.98
CA ARG A 337 12.09 -12.65 -3.08
C ARG A 337 11.30 -12.79 -4.37
N PRO A 338 11.34 -11.77 -5.26
CA PRO A 338 10.75 -11.87 -6.59
C PRO A 338 11.25 -13.09 -7.36
N ASP A 339 10.50 -13.54 -8.36
CA ASP A 339 10.90 -14.68 -9.21
C ASP A 339 12.22 -14.35 -9.96
N PRO A 340 13.21 -15.26 -10.00
CA PRO A 340 14.50 -15.02 -10.65
C PRO A 340 14.41 -14.54 -12.10
N ILE A 341 13.38 -14.93 -12.86
CA ILE A 341 13.20 -14.46 -14.24
C ILE A 341 13.15 -12.93 -14.35
N LEU A 342 12.84 -12.24 -13.24
CA LEU A 342 12.67 -10.79 -13.22
C LEU A 342 14.00 -10.02 -13.04
N TYR A 343 15.03 -10.62 -12.45
CA TYR A 343 16.28 -9.93 -12.11
C TYR A 343 17.56 -10.62 -12.55
N LEU A 344 17.51 -11.91 -12.93
CA LEU A 344 18.68 -12.59 -13.45
C LEU A 344 19.20 -11.91 -14.73
N PRO A 345 20.52 -11.90 -14.98
CA PRO A 345 21.13 -11.26 -16.13
C PRO A 345 20.60 -11.88 -17.43
N ILE A 346 19.89 -11.09 -18.23
CA ILE A 346 19.34 -11.52 -19.51
C ILE A 346 18.88 -10.30 -20.34
N GLY A 347 18.87 -10.42 -21.66
CA GLY A 347 18.34 -9.42 -22.59
C GLY A 347 16.85 -9.12 -22.38
N ARG A 348 16.40 -7.95 -22.84
CA ARG A 348 15.00 -7.48 -22.66
C ARG A 348 13.98 -8.42 -23.33
N SER A 349 14.27 -8.88 -24.55
CA SER A 349 13.38 -9.76 -25.33
C SER A 349 13.19 -11.13 -24.69
N ALA A 350 14.28 -11.80 -24.33
CA ALA A 350 14.24 -13.06 -23.60
C ALA A 350 13.53 -12.93 -22.24
N ARG A 351 13.78 -11.85 -21.47
CA ARG A 351 13.04 -11.59 -20.23
C ARG A 351 11.54 -11.47 -20.47
N SER A 352 11.15 -10.77 -21.53
CA SER A 352 9.76 -10.64 -21.94
C SER A 352 9.14 -12.01 -22.23
N ARG A 353 9.84 -12.92 -22.93
CA ARG A 353 9.39 -14.30 -23.15
C ARG A 353 9.17 -15.06 -21.84
N LEU A 354 10.14 -15.05 -20.93
CA LEU A 354 10.01 -15.72 -19.62
C LEU A 354 8.79 -15.21 -18.83
N VAL A 355 8.59 -13.89 -18.78
CA VAL A 355 7.45 -13.27 -18.11
C VAL A 355 6.13 -13.63 -18.81
N ARG A 356 6.08 -13.57 -20.15
CA ARG A 356 4.90 -13.98 -20.92
C ARG A 356 4.56 -15.45 -20.70
N TRP A 357 5.56 -16.32 -20.57
CA TRP A 357 5.37 -17.72 -20.21
C TRP A 357 4.68 -17.87 -18.86
N ARG A 358 5.18 -17.21 -17.80
CA ARG A 358 4.54 -17.27 -16.48
C ARG A 358 3.11 -16.71 -16.49
N LEU A 359 2.90 -15.62 -17.23
CA LEU A 359 1.59 -14.99 -17.38
C LEU A 359 0.66 -15.72 -18.37
N GLY A 360 1.04 -16.88 -18.91
CA GLY A 360 0.19 -17.67 -19.80
C GLY A 360 -0.15 -16.99 -21.13
N ARG A 361 0.74 -16.13 -21.64
CA ARG A 361 0.49 -15.29 -22.83
C ARG A 361 0.91 -15.92 -24.17
N PHE A 362 1.49 -17.11 -24.16
CA PHE A 362 1.78 -17.86 -25.39
C PHE A 362 0.61 -18.72 -25.86
N THR A 363 -0.43 -18.85 -25.04
CA THR A 363 -1.56 -19.72 -25.34
C THR A 363 -2.80 -18.89 -25.52
N ASN A 364 -3.46 -19.03 -26.66
CA ASN A 364 -4.80 -18.50 -26.89
C ASN A 364 -5.86 -19.62 -26.98
N MET A 365 -5.47 -20.90 -27.05
CA MET A 365 -6.37 -22.06 -27.21
C MET A 365 -7.38 -21.89 -28.36
N ARG A 366 -7.05 -21.06 -29.34
CA ARG A 366 -7.94 -20.65 -30.44
C ARG A 366 -7.30 -20.94 -31.79
N GLU A 367 -5.99 -20.84 -31.87
CA GLU A 367 -5.22 -21.14 -33.07
C GLU A 367 -4.74 -22.59 -33.04
N GLU A 368 -4.85 -23.27 -34.18
CA GLU A 368 -4.29 -24.60 -34.39
C GLU A 368 -2.78 -24.51 -34.59
N CYS A 369 -2.05 -25.50 -34.07
CA CYS A 369 -0.64 -25.65 -34.33
C CYS A 369 -0.42 -26.08 -35.79
N PRO A 370 0.51 -25.44 -36.51
CA PRO A 370 0.91 -25.90 -37.85
C PRO A 370 1.47 -27.33 -37.90
N CYS A 371 1.82 -27.90 -36.75
CA CYS A 371 2.46 -29.21 -36.64
C CYS A 371 1.53 -30.39 -36.86
N VAL A 372 0.24 -30.28 -36.50
CA VAL A 372 -0.80 -31.31 -36.65
C VAL A 372 -2.16 -30.63 -36.74
N MET A 373 -2.98 -31.03 -37.71
CA MET A 373 -4.36 -30.51 -37.83
C MET A 373 -5.22 -30.93 -36.62
N GLY A 374 -5.97 -30.00 -36.05
CA GLY A 374 -6.85 -30.23 -34.91
C GLY A 374 -6.21 -30.13 -33.51
N ASP A 375 -4.88 -29.93 -33.42
CA ASP A 375 -4.20 -29.66 -32.15
C ASP A 375 -4.11 -28.15 -31.89
N PHE A 376 -4.70 -27.67 -30.79
CA PHE A 376 -4.65 -26.25 -30.42
C PHE A 376 -3.37 -25.86 -29.68
N ILE A 377 -2.90 -24.64 -29.93
CA ILE A 377 -1.74 -24.05 -29.23
C ILE A 377 -2.04 -23.94 -27.73
N SER A 378 -1.41 -24.83 -26.97
CA SER A 378 -1.51 -24.92 -25.51
C SER A 378 -0.15 -25.16 -24.86
N ARG A 379 -0.04 -24.92 -23.55
CA ARG A 379 1.20 -25.14 -22.80
C ARG A 379 1.65 -26.59 -22.90
N ASN A 380 0.71 -27.51 -22.65
CA ASN A 380 0.97 -28.95 -22.72
C ASN A 380 1.31 -29.40 -24.13
N HIS A 381 0.67 -28.82 -25.15
CA HIS A 381 0.96 -29.13 -26.55
C HIS A 381 2.43 -28.84 -26.91
N PHE A 382 3.04 -27.78 -26.36
CA PHE A 382 4.46 -27.49 -26.63
C PHE A 382 5.42 -28.60 -26.19
N LEU A 383 5.02 -29.50 -25.29
CA LEU A 383 5.84 -30.64 -24.88
C LEU A 383 5.87 -31.76 -25.93
N THR A 384 4.88 -31.81 -26.82
CA THR A 384 4.72 -32.84 -27.86
C THR A 384 4.68 -32.27 -29.28
N CYS A 385 4.87 -30.96 -29.42
CA CYS A 385 4.78 -30.24 -30.68
C CYS A 385 5.91 -30.65 -31.63
N ARG A 386 5.57 -31.17 -32.82
CA ARG A 386 6.55 -31.59 -33.83
C ARG A 386 7.28 -30.43 -34.51
N ALA A 387 6.75 -29.21 -34.42
CA ALA A 387 7.38 -28.00 -34.95
C ALA A 387 8.47 -27.43 -34.01
N LEU A 388 8.61 -27.96 -32.79
CA LEU A 388 9.65 -27.57 -31.85
C LEU A 388 10.75 -28.63 -31.82
N ASP A 389 12.00 -28.17 -31.72
CA ASP A 389 13.15 -29.05 -31.57
C ASP A 389 13.09 -29.78 -30.21
N ARG A 390 12.91 -31.10 -30.27
CA ARG A 390 12.80 -31.96 -29.09
C ARG A 390 14.10 -32.00 -28.29
N THR A 391 15.26 -31.77 -28.91
CA THR A 391 16.55 -31.76 -28.21
C THR A 391 16.63 -30.60 -27.20
N LEU A 392 16.02 -29.45 -27.52
CA LEU A 392 15.91 -28.31 -26.60
C LEU A 392 15.05 -28.65 -25.39
N LEU A 393 13.97 -29.39 -25.60
CA LEU A 393 13.12 -29.87 -24.52
C LEU A 393 13.87 -30.91 -23.66
N ASP A 394 14.61 -31.81 -24.29
CA ASP A 394 15.36 -32.87 -23.63
C ASP A 394 16.54 -32.36 -22.80
N ALA A 395 17.10 -31.21 -23.16
CA ALA A 395 18.09 -30.50 -22.37
C ALA A 395 17.54 -29.92 -21.06
N LEU A 396 16.21 -29.72 -20.93
CA LEU A 396 15.61 -29.23 -19.68
C LEU A 396 15.60 -30.32 -18.60
N PRO A 397 15.67 -29.96 -17.31
CA PRO A 397 15.59 -30.93 -16.22
C PRO A 397 14.27 -31.74 -16.29
N VAL A 398 14.36 -33.02 -15.95
CA VAL A 398 13.19 -33.92 -15.94
C VAL A 398 12.23 -33.47 -14.85
N ALA A 399 10.99 -33.16 -15.24
CA ALA A 399 9.98 -32.72 -14.29
C ALA A 399 9.31 -33.90 -13.57
N PRO A 400 8.95 -33.73 -12.28
CA PRO A 400 8.12 -34.70 -11.57
C PRO A 400 6.76 -34.92 -12.25
N PRO A 401 6.10 -36.07 -12.03
CA PRO A 401 4.78 -36.35 -12.58
C PRO A 401 3.77 -35.25 -12.28
N GLY A 402 3.02 -34.82 -13.30
CA GLY A 402 2.01 -33.76 -13.17
C GLY A 402 2.55 -32.33 -13.15
N ILE A 403 3.88 -32.13 -13.26
CA ILE A 403 4.50 -30.81 -13.37
C ILE A 403 4.96 -30.55 -14.81
N HIS A 404 4.63 -29.37 -15.34
CA HIS A 404 5.04 -28.97 -16.68
C HIS A 404 6.57 -28.76 -16.76
N ARG A 405 7.25 -29.36 -17.75
CA ARG A 405 8.73 -29.36 -17.85
C ARG A 405 9.36 -27.97 -17.84
N ILE A 406 8.83 -27.04 -18.61
CA ILE A 406 9.31 -25.65 -18.64
C ILE A 406 9.11 -24.96 -17.28
N ASP A 407 7.98 -25.18 -16.60
CA ASP A 407 7.74 -24.55 -15.29
C ASP A 407 8.66 -25.11 -14.21
N TYR A 408 8.96 -26.40 -14.27
CA TYR A 408 9.96 -27.02 -13.41
C TYR A 408 11.35 -26.42 -13.64
N ALA A 409 11.78 -26.31 -14.90
CA ALA A 409 13.06 -25.70 -15.26
C ALA A 409 13.19 -24.24 -14.77
N LEU A 410 12.10 -23.46 -14.86
CA LEU A 410 12.05 -22.09 -14.31
C LEU A 410 12.10 -22.08 -12.78
N ASN A 411 11.47 -23.05 -12.12
CA ASN A 411 11.51 -23.17 -10.67
C ASN A 411 12.90 -23.58 -10.15
N CYS A 412 13.71 -24.27 -10.97
CA CYS A 412 15.08 -24.66 -10.68
C CYS A 412 16.14 -23.56 -10.92
N LEU A 413 15.76 -22.38 -11.41
CA LEU A 413 16.72 -21.28 -11.62
C LEU A 413 17.43 -20.86 -10.31
N PRO A 414 18.69 -20.42 -10.37
CA PRO A 414 19.38 -19.95 -9.17
C PRO A 414 18.73 -18.67 -8.62
N VAL A 415 18.95 -18.41 -7.33
CA VAL A 415 18.47 -17.20 -6.66
C VAL A 415 19.48 -16.06 -6.80
N LYS A 416 20.78 -16.37 -6.93
CA LYS A 416 21.82 -15.35 -7.09
C LYS A 416 22.41 -15.46 -8.50
N ALA A 417 22.66 -14.31 -9.10
CA ALA A 417 23.35 -14.25 -10.39
C ALA A 417 24.78 -14.82 -10.30
N SER A 418 25.41 -14.75 -9.12
CA SER A 418 26.73 -15.32 -8.85
C SER A 418 26.79 -16.84 -8.99
N ASP A 419 25.65 -17.52 -8.93
CA ASP A 419 25.59 -18.98 -9.04
C ASP A 419 25.74 -19.45 -10.50
N GLY A 420 25.80 -18.51 -11.45
CA GLY A 420 25.96 -18.77 -12.88
C GLY A 420 24.69 -19.25 -13.58
N PRO A 421 24.65 -19.24 -14.92
CA PRO A 421 23.53 -19.78 -15.68
C PRO A 421 23.51 -21.31 -15.55
N PRO A 422 22.34 -21.93 -15.35
CA PRO A 422 22.25 -23.39 -15.36
C PRO A 422 22.60 -23.96 -16.74
N SER A 423 23.05 -25.22 -16.81
CA SER A 423 23.46 -25.88 -18.06
C SER A 423 22.39 -25.88 -19.16
N TYR A 424 21.12 -25.88 -18.76
CA TYR A 424 19.96 -25.86 -19.67
C TYR A 424 19.48 -24.45 -20.04
N TRP A 425 20.16 -23.38 -19.58
CA TRP A 425 19.71 -22.00 -19.77
C TRP A 425 19.56 -21.63 -21.24
N SER A 426 20.59 -21.88 -22.05
CA SER A 426 20.57 -21.59 -23.49
C SER A 426 19.45 -22.34 -24.20
N ALA A 427 19.25 -23.63 -23.87
CA ALA A 427 18.18 -24.45 -24.44
C ALA A 427 16.79 -23.94 -24.05
N LEU A 428 16.61 -23.51 -22.79
CA LEU A 428 15.36 -22.92 -22.31
C LEU A 428 15.02 -21.62 -23.07
N LEU A 429 16.00 -20.74 -23.31
CA LEU A 429 15.78 -19.50 -24.04
C LEU A 429 15.46 -19.75 -25.51
N ALA A 430 16.22 -20.64 -26.16
CA ALA A 430 15.97 -21.06 -27.54
C ALA A 430 14.58 -21.70 -27.69
N LEU A 431 14.18 -22.56 -26.76
CA LEU A 431 12.85 -23.18 -26.76
C LEU A 431 11.74 -22.13 -26.67
N LEU A 432 11.87 -21.15 -25.75
CA LEU A 432 10.88 -20.08 -25.61
C LEU A 432 10.86 -19.12 -26.81
N HIS A 433 12.00 -18.92 -27.49
CA HIS A 433 12.06 -18.19 -28.76
C HIS A 433 11.35 -18.96 -29.87
N ALA A 434 11.58 -20.27 -30.01
CA ALA A 434 10.89 -21.12 -30.98
C ALA A 434 9.38 -21.13 -30.75
N ILE A 435 8.93 -21.22 -29.48
CA ILE A 435 7.51 -21.08 -29.11
C ILE A 435 6.98 -19.70 -29.53
N ASP A 436 7.73 -18.63 -29.34
CA ASP A 436 7.31 -17.28 -29.70
C ASP A 436 7.10 -17.13 -31.22
N CYS A 437 8.01 -17.68 -32.02
CA CYS A 437 7.91 -17.73 -33.47
C CYS A 437 6.74 -18.59 -33.95
N LEU A 438 6.51 -19.74 -33.30
CA LEU A 438 5.39 -20.64 -33.61
C LEU A 438 4.03 -19.96 -33.37
N VAL A 439 3.91 -19.20 -32.27
CA VAL A 439 2.67 -18.51 -31.90
C VAL A 439 2.46 -17.22 -32.70
N HIS A 440 3.52 -16.63 -33.26
CA HIS A 440 3.43 -15.40 -34.05
C HIS A 440 4.15 -15.57 -35.41
N PRO A 441 3.62 -16.40 -36.32
CA PRO A 441 4.32 -16.76 -37.56
C PRO A 441 4.56 -15.59 -38.51
N LEU A 442 3.79 -14.51 -38.37
CA LEU A 442 3.92 -13.29 -39.19
C LEU A 442 4.86 -12.24 -38.56
N ALA A 443 5.32 -12.45 -37.34
CA ALA A 443 6.20 -11.50 -36.65
C ALA A 443 7.67 -11.83 -36.90
N VAL A 444 8.46 -10.82 -37.28
CA VAL A 444 9.93 -10.95 -37.31
C VAL A 444 10.46 -10.88 -35.89
N ILE A 445 10.71 -12.02 -35.27
CA ILE A 445 11.19 -12.13 -33.89
C ILE A 445 12.70 -12.38 -33.90
N PRO A 446 13.53 -11.39 -33.54
CA PRO A 446 14.97 -11.57 -33.52
C PRO A 446 15.36 -12.65 -32.51
N ALA A 447 16.36 -13.44 -32.90
CA ALA A 447 17.00 -14.39 -32.00
C ALA A 447 17.57 -13.66 -30.78
N ASP A 448 17.61 -14.35 -29.64
CA ASP A 448 18.26 -13.80 -28.46
C ASP A 448 19.76 -13.69 -28.70
N LEU A 449 20.26 -12.45 -28.74
CA LEU A 449 21.69 -12.14 -28.94
C LEU A 449 22.59 -12.72 -27.83
N ASP A 450 22.02 -13.16 -26.71
CA ASP A 450 22.79 -13.56 -25.53
C ASP A 450 22.18 -14.81 -24.86
N SER A 451 22.90 -15.93 -24.99
CA SER A 451 22.60 -17.24 -24.43
C SER A 451 23.16 -17.46 -23.02
N GLY A 452 23.58 -16.41 -22.31
CA GLY A 452 24.15 -16.51 -20.96
C GLY A 452 25.44 -15.71 -20.73
N LEU A 453 25.99 -15.06 -21.76
CA LEU A 453 27.17 -14.19 -21.68
C LEU A 453 26.95 -13.01 -20.71
N LEU A 454 25.73 -12.47 -20.60
CA LEU A 454 25.40 -11.43 -19.60
C LEU A 454 25.61 -11.87 -18.15
N TRP A 455 25.64 -13.18 -17.86
CA TRP A 455 25.93 -13.67 -16.51
C TRP A 455 27.39 -13.53 -16.13
N PHE A 456 28.28 -13.54 -17.13
CA PHE A 456 29.73 -13.50 -16.98
C PHE A 456 30.31 -12.11 -17.24
N SER A 457 29.51 -11.16 -17.73
CA SER A 457 29.91 -9.75 -17.78
C SER A 457 30.01 -9.19 -16.37
N ALA A 458 31.21 -8.73 -16.00
CA ALA A 458 31.42 -7.98 -14.76
C ALA A 458 30.48 -6.76 -14.74
N ARG A 459 29.75 -6.59 -13.63
CA ARG A 459 28.90 -5.42 -13.40
C ARG A 459 29.70 -4.24 -12.87
#